data_AF-A0A8B6G3P0-F1
#
_entry.id   AF-A0A8B6G3P0-F1
#
_cell.length_a   1.000
_cell.length_b   1.000
_cell.length_c   1.000
_cell.angle_alpha   90.00
_cell.angle_beta   90.00
_cell.angle_gamma   90.00
#
_symmetry.space_group_name_H-M   'P 1'
#
loop_
_entity.id
_entity.type
_entity.pdbx_description
1 polymer ?
#
loop_
_entity_poly.entity_id
_entity_poly.type
_entity_poly.pdbx_seq_one_letter_code
_entity_poly.pdbx_strand_id
1 'polypeptide(L)'
;MSAFLRTFSLPSFIGLGGYGLYVIARNTIFLGQEDLQLCDYYSQPIEMSTELKDIEKEIILKLDWEVKLLANIRLFMSEEIEMCHRGLINAKGGAIIGIPQTFHCHKVSDISCWDDICKYYNISVDKSSPESAKELGEALILSNKAKKFAIAREVFLAKSHHKFMPLLFMFSSGFLTYTVWYYLDKPLKSKALIRNCVHIFGILLMVKLYLEMMIVYTRRLERKVDVEACKMEEDYAKGGIEYYDKLIKTRQVVSHLQNYKELSIIDQMLSTISSFSRSRHLTLEDRRKTVENYVQKLTEDQKSTNS
;
A
#
# COMPACT_ATOMS: atom_id res chain seq x y z
N MET A 1 -29.12 -17.72 30.10
CA MET A 1 -27.90 -17.41 29.32
C MET A 1 -28.36 -17.23 27.88
N SER A 2 -28.45 -15.99 27.40
CA SER A 2 -29.24 -15.65 26.20
C SER A 2 -28.70 -16.33 24.95
N ALA A 3 -29.59 -16.79 24.06
CA ALA A 3 -29.24 -17.47 22.81
C ALA A 3 -28.22 -16.70 21.95
N PHE A 4 -28.19 -15.37 22.09
CA PHE A 4 -27.23 -14.46 21.46
C PHE A 4 -25.76 -14.72 21.87
N LEU A 5 -25.52 -15.08 23.14
CA LEU A 5 -24.18 -15.47 23.60
C LEU A 5 -23.70 -16.76 22.95
N ARG A 6 -24.60 -17.74 22.71
CA ARG A 6 -24.24 -19.00 22.03
C ARG A 6 -24.00 -18.81 20.54
N THR A 7 -24.69 -17.87 19.89
CA THR A 7 -24.45 -17.56 18.47
C THR A 7 -23.19 -16.73 18.24
N PHE A 8 -22.75 -15.92 19.21
CA PHE A 8 -21.52 -15.10 19.09
C PHE A 8 -20.25 -15.75 19.68
N SER A 9 -20.35 -16.76 20.55
CA SER A 9 -19.20 -17.23 21.34
C SER A 9 -18.27 -18.22 20.64
N LEU A 10 -18.69 -18.86 19.54
CA LEU A 10 -17.85 -19.85 18.85
C LEU A 10 -17.76 -19.59 17.33
N PRO A 11 -18.87 -19.40 16.58
CA PRO A 11 -18.79 -19.18 15.14
C PRO A 11 -18.06 -17.89 14.77
N SER A 12 -18.26 -16.81 15.54
CA SER A 12 -17.58 -15.52 15.32
C SER A 12 -16.08 -15.60 15.61
N PHE A 13 -15.68 -16.32 16.65
CA PHE A 13 -14.26 -16.56 16.95
C PHE A 13 -13.61 -17.51 15.94
N ILE A 14 -14.33 -18.52 15.46
CA ILE A 14 -13.89 -19.38 14.35
C ILE A 14 -13.74 -18.58 13.06
N GLY A 15 -14.67 -17.67 12.76
CA GLY A 15 -14.60 -16.80 11.58
C GLY A 15 -13.42 -15.82 11.65
N LEU A 16 -13.21 -15.18 12.80
CA LEU A 16 -12.06 -14.29 13.04
C LEU A 16 -10.73 -15.06 13.01
N GLY A 17 -10.68 -16.23 13.64
CA GLY A 17 -9.52 -17.12 13.62
C GLY A 17 -9.22 -17.62 12.20
N GLY A 18 -10.25 -18.01 11.45
CA GLY A 18 -10.14 -18.43 10.05
C GLY A 18 -9.66 -17.30 9.13
N TYR A 19 -10.18 -16.09 9.30
CA TYR A 19 -9.69 -14.90 8.58
C TYR A 19 -8.24 -14.58 8.93
N GLY A 20 -7.90 -14.64 10.22
CA GLY A 20 -6.51 -14.46 10.69
C GLY A 20 -5.56 -15.49 10.08
N LEU A 21 -5.93 -16.76 10.11
CA LEU A 21 -5.18 -17.84 9.48
C LEU A 21 -5.07 -17.65 7.97
N TYR A 22 -6.12 -17.21 7.29
CA TYR A 22 -6.08 -16.89 5.86
C TYR A 22 -5.08 -15.76 5.57
N VAL A 23 -5.14 -14.65 6.32
CA VAL A 23 -4.22 -13.51 6.14
C VAL A 23 -2.78 -13.94 6.41
N ILE A 24 -2.53 -14.69 7.48
CA ILE A 24 -1.20 -15.20 7.82
C ILE A 24 -0.71 -16.16 6.75
N ALA A 25 -1.50 -17.18 6.40
CA ALA A 25 -1.10 -18.21 5.45
C ALA A 25 -0.81 -17.60 4.07
N ARG A 26 -1.65 -16.67 3.61
CA ARG A 26 -1.45 -15.97 2.33
C ARG A 26 -0.15 -15.14 2.30
N ASN A 27 0.13 -14.37 3.35
CA ASN A 27 1.30 -13.49 3.38
C ASN A 27 2.59 -14.16 3.87
N THR A 28 2.58 -15.46 4.21
CA THR A 28 3.76 -16.14 4.77
C THR A 28 4.02 -17.53 4.20
N ILE A 29 3.00 -18.39 4.08
CA ILE A 29 3.14 -19.81 3.71
C ILE A 29 2.95 -19.97 2.20
N PHE A 30 1.88 -19.39 1.66
CA PHE A 30 1.49 -19.54 0.26
C PHE A 30 2.13 -18.49 -0.66
N LEU A 31 3.08 -17.71 -0.14
CA LEU A 31 3.76 -16.69 -0.94
C LEU A 31 4.50 -17.32 -2.13
N GLY A 32 5.13 -18.49 -1.93
CA GLY A 32 5.79 -19.23 -3.02
C GLY A 32 4.83 -19.79 -4.08
N GLN A 33 3.56 -20.02 -3.72
CA GLN A 33 2.52 -20.40 -4.69
C GLN A 33 1.95 -19.18 -5.40
N GLU A 34 1.86 -18.04 -4.74
CA GLU A 34 1.54 -16.76 -5.41
C GLU A 34 2.67 -16.32 -6.34
N ASP A 35 3.94 -16.54 -5.99
CA ASP A 35 5.10 -16.39 -6.89
C ASP A 35 4.90 -17.22 -8.15
N LEU A 36 4.57 -18.51 -7.99
CA LEU A 36 4.29 -19.41 -9.11
C LEU A 36 3.05 -18.99 -9.90
N GLN A 37 1.98 -18.54 -9.27
CA GLN A 37 0.78 -18.06 -9.97
C GLN A 37 1.00 -16.72 -10.67
N LEU A 38 1.82 -15.83 -10.12
CA LEU A 38 2.25 -14.63 -10.80
C LEU A 38 3.13 -15.03 -12.00
N CYS A 39 4.14 -15.89 -11.82
CA CYS A 39 4.96 -16.39 -12.92
C CYS A 39 4.16 -17.16 -14.01
N ASP A 40 3.20 -17.99 -13.61
CA ASP A 40 2.38 -18.84 -14.50
C ASP A 40 1.29 -18.03 -15.21
N TYR A 41 0.69 -17.04 -14.54
CA TYR A 41 -0.26 -16.11 -15.16
C TYR A 41 0.43 -15.22 -16.21
N TYR A 42 1.71 -14.89 -16.00
CA TYR A 42 2.50 -14.01 -16.89
C TYR A 42 3.40 -14.75 -17.89
N SER A 43 3.25 -16.08 -18.02
CA SER A 43 3.92 -16.96 -19.00
C SER A 43 5.46 -17.05 -18.97
N GLN A 44 6.19 -15.99 -18.58
CA GLN A 44 7.61 -16.01 -18.17
C GLN A 44 7.94 -14.82 -17.25
N PRO A 45 8.82 -14.98 -16.25
CA PRO A 45 9.30 -13.86 -15.45
C PRO A 45 10.09 -12.88 -16.35
N ILE A 46 9.59 -11.65 -16.48
CA ILE A 46 10.30 -10.59 -17.20
C ILE A 46 11.59 -10.29 -16.43
N GLU A 47 12.73 -10.50 -17.07
CA GLU A 47 14.03 -10.30 -16.44
C GLU A 47 14.25 -8.82 -16.14
N MET A 48 14.69 -8.51 -14.92
CA MET A 48 15.07 -7.15 -14.54
C MET A 48 16.26 -6.67 -15.37
N SER A 49 16.22 -5.41 -15.81
CA SER A 49 17.36 -4.77 -16.48
C SER A 49 18.59 -4.74 -15.57
N THR A 50 19.78 -4.65 -16.17
CA THR A 50 21.04 -4.54 -15.41
C THR A 50 21.04 -3.33 -14.48
N GLU A 51 20.44 -2.21 -14.91
CA GLU A 51 20.29 -1.01 -14.10
C GLU A 51 19.50 -1.26 -12.81
N LEU A 52 18.35 -1.95 -12.91
CA LEU A 52 17.54 -2.26 -11.73
C LEU A 52 18.22 -3.25 -10.79
N LYS A 53 18.93 -4.25 -11.34
CA LYS A 53 19.76 -5.18 -10.55
C LYS A 53 20.89 -4.46 -9.81
N ASP A 54 21.45 -3.41 -10.40
CA ASP A 54 22.49 -2.61 -9.75
C ASP A 54 21.91 -1.70 -8.66
N ILE A 55 20.74 -1.11 -8.88
CA ILE A 55 19.98 -0.37 -7.84
C ILE A 55 19.62 -1.29 -6.68
N GLU A 56 19.14 -2.51 -6.96
CA GLU A 56 18.83 -3.52 -5.94
C GLU A 56 20.06 -3.82 -5.08
N LYS A 57 21.20 -4.13 -5.70
CA LYS A 57 22.46 -4.37 -4.99
C LYS A 57 22.88 -3.18 -4.14
N GLU A 58 22.79 -1.97 -4.68
CA GLU A 58 23.12 -0.74 -3.96
C GLU A 58 22.26 -0.58 -2.70
N ILE A 59 20.94 -0.79 -2.83
CA ILE A 59 20.02 -0.72 -1.68
C ILE A 59 20.40 -1.77 -0.64
N ILE A 60 20.57 -3.03 -1.05
CA ILE A 60 20.92 -4.13 -0.14
C ILE A 60 22.23 -3.86 0.59
N LEU A 61 23.26 -3.34 -0.10
CA LEU A 61 24.56 -3.02 0.50
C LEU A 61 24.49 -1.87 1.51
N LYS A 62 23.59 -0.90 1.31
CA LYS A 62 23.40 0.24 2.21
C LYS A 62 22.53 -0.09 3.43
N LEU A 63 21.78 -1.18 3.38
CA LEU A 63 20.94 -1.62 4.50
C LEU A 63 21.79 -2.38 5.52
N ASP A 64 21.96 -1.79 6.71
CA ASP A 64 22.59 -2.44 7.86
C ASP A 64 21.64 -3.44 8.55
N TRP A 65 21.17 -4.43 7.81
CA TRP A 65 20.25 -5.48 8.28
C TRP A 65 20.91 -6.85 8.24
N GLU A 66 20.37 -7.79 9.01
CA GLU A 66 20.84 -9.18 8.98
C GLU A 66 20.78 -9.77 7.57
N VAL A 67 21.86 -10.43 7.15
CA VAL A 67 21.98 -11.07 5.81
C VAL A 67 20.80 -11.98 5.49
N LYS A 68 20.29 -12.69 6.50
CA LYS A 68 19.11 -13.57 6.37
C LYS A 68 17.84 -12.82 5.98
N LEU A 69 17.65 -11.60 6.49
CA LEU A 69 16.53 -10.75 6.11
C LEU A 69 16.69 -10.25 4.68
N LEU A 70 17.89 -9.85 4.31
CA LEU A 70 18.15 -9.37 2.94
C LEU A 70 17.94 -10.48 1.89
N ALA A 71 18.31 -11.72 2.20
CA ALA A 71 18.06 -12.88 1.33
C ALA A 71 16.57 -13.23 1.13
N ASN A 72 15.69 -12.67 1.97
CA ASN A 72 14.24 -12.86 1.87
C ASN A 72 13.54 -11.80 1.01
N ILE A 73 14.28 -10.87 0.41
CA ILE A 73 13.75 -9.86 -0.51
C ILE A 73 13.90 -10.38 -1.94
N ARG A 74 12.81 -10.32 -2.72
CA ARG A 74 12.82 -10.66 -4.15
C ARG A 74 12.21 -9.53 -4.95
N LEU A 75 12.97 -9.00 -5.90
CA LEU A 75 12.48 -7.99 -6.83
C LEU A 75 12.17 -8.67 -8.16
N PHE A 76 11.07 -8.27 -8.80
CA PHE A 76 10.69 -8.77 -10.12
C PHE A 76 10.00 -7.67 -10.92
N MET A 77 10.00 -7.80 -12.24
CA MET A 77 9.22 -6.90 -13.09
C MET A 77 7.74 -7.30 -13.06
N SER A 78 6.90 -6.36 -12.71
CA SER A 78 5.44 -6.49 -12.62
C SER A 78 4.77 -5.84 -13.81
N GLU A 79 3.69 -6.44 -14.30
CA GLU A 79 2.77 -5.78 -15.25
C GLU A 79 1.91 -4.70 -14.58
N GLU A 80 1.91 -4.62 -13.24
CA GLU A 80 1.28 -3.53 -12.52
C GLU A 80 2.00 -2.20 -12.82
N ILE A 81 1.23 -1.12 -12.99
CA ILE A 81 1.76 0.19 -13.36
C ILE A 81 2.34 0.93 -12.14
N GLU A 82 1.85 0.60 -10.95
CA GLU A 82 2.37 1.11 -9.68
C GLU A 82 3.20 0.01 -9.01
N MET A 83 4.14 0.43 -8.15
CA MET A 83 4.91 -0.50 -7.32
C MET A 83 3.96 -1.35 -6.48
N CYS A 84 4.21 -2.66 -6.43
CA CYS A 84 3.42 -3.57 -5.62
C CYS A 84 4.30 -4.41 -4.71
N HIS A 85 3.76 -4.82 -3.56
CA HIS A 85 4.51 -5.67 -2.64
C HIS A 85 3.61 -6.72 -1.98
N ARG A 86 4.18 -7.91 -1.81
CA ARG A 86 3.54 -9.06 -1.18
C ARG A 86 4.47 -9.69 -0.16
N GLY A 87 3.89 -10.26 0.89
CA GLY A 87 4.66 -10.87 1.96
C GLY A 87 5.36 -9.87 2.87
N LEU A 88 6.27 -10.39 3.69
CA LEU A 88 7.02 -9.68 4.71
C LEU A 88 8.41 -10.27 4.84
N ILE A 89 9.44 -9.43 4.96
CA ILE A 89 10.84 -9.87 5.02
C ILE A 89 11.10 -10.80 6.23
N ASN A 90 10.41 -10.53 7.33
CA ASN A 90 10.50 -11.29 8.58
C ASN A 90 9.70 -12.61 8.55
N ALA A 91 8.93 -12.88 7.50
CA ALA A 91 8.17 -14.12 7.35
C ALA A 91 8.97 -15.20 6.62
N LYS A 92 8.59 -16.47 6.81
CA LYS A 92 9.26 -17.61 6.17
C LYS A 92 9.23 -17.56 4.63
N GLY A 93 8.15 -17.02 4.05
CA GLY A 93 8.03 -16.83 2.60
C GLY A 93 8.76 -15.61 2.06
N GLY A 94 9.30 -14.75 2.93
CA GLY A 94 9.95 -13.51 2.54
C GLY A 94 8.98 -12.46 2.01
N ALA A 95 9.53 -11.52 1.24
CA ALA A 95 8.79 -10.46 0.58
C ALA A 95 9.15 -10.38 -0.90
N ILE A 96 8.13 -10.14 -1.72
CA ILE A 96 8.25 -9.99 -3.15
C ILE A 96 7.81 -8.57 -3.50
N ILE A 97 8.63 -7.85 -4.25
CA ILE A 97 8.40 -6.46 -4.66
C ILE A 97 8.34 -6.43 -6.19
N GLY A 98 7.17 -6.07 -6.70
CA GLY A 98 6.92 -5.89 -8.13
C GLY A 98 7.27 -4.47 -8.56
N ILE A 99 8.14 -4.38 -9.56
CA ILE A 99 8.59 -3.14 -10.18
C ILE A 99 7.84 -2.95 -11.50
N PRO A 100 7.17 -1.81 -11.73
CA PRO A 100 6.47 -1.56 -12.98
C PRO A 100 7.39 -1.62 -14.20
N GLN A 101 6.88 -2.14 -15.32
CA GLN A 101 7.60 -2.18 -16.59
C GLN A 101 8.09 -0.79 -17.06
N THR A 102 7.40 0.29 -16.67
CA THR A 102 7.77 1.67 -16.98
C THR A 102 9.12 2.09 -16.37
N PHE A 103 9.63 1.36 -15.37
CA PHE A 103 10.95 1.65 -14.78
C PHE A 103 12.11 1.35 -15.74
N HIS A 104 11.87 0.59 -16.82
CA HIS A 104 12.86 0.39 -17.89
C HIS A 104 12.84 1.50 -18.95
N CYS A 105 11.81 2.35 -18.98
CA CYS A 105 11.66 3.37 -20.01
C CYS A 105 12.47 4.63 -19.67
N HIS A 106 13.18 5.17 -20.66
CA HIS A 106 13.90 6.46 -20.53
C HIS A 106 13.26 7.56 -21.37
N LYS A 107 12.52 7.18 -22.42
CA LYS A 107 11.77 8.08 -23.30
C LYS A 107 10.35 7.57 -23.49
N VAL A 108 9.46 8.48 -23.86
CA VAL A 108 8.04 8.15 -24.11
C VAL A 108 7.89 7.12 -25.24
N SER A 109 8.81 7.12 -26.20
CA SER A 109 8.89 6.13 -27.29
C SER A 109 9.16 4.70 -26.81
N ASP A 110 9.73 4.54 -25.61
CA ASP A 110 10.17 3.25 -25.10
C ASP A 110 9.03 2.52 -24.36
N ILE A 111 7.89 3.19 -24.17
CA ILE A 111 6.72 2.62 -23.49
C ILE A 111 6.01 1.70 -24.49
N SER A 112 6.27 0.39 -24.39
CA SER A 112 5.62 -0.63 -25.22
C SER A 112 4.25 -1.06 -24.67
N CYS A 113 3.99 -0.88 -23.38
CA CYS A 113 2.79 -1.34 -22.67
C CYS A 113 1.65 -0.30 -22.64
N TRP A 114 1.54 0.55 -23.67
CA TRP A 114 0.50 1.59 -23.74
C TRP A 114 -0.93 1.03 -23.61
N ASP A 115 -1.20 -0.12 -24.23
CA ASP A 115 -2.52 -0.75 -24.20
C ASP A 115 -2.86 -1.23 -22.78
N ASP A 116 -1.89 -1.80 -22.06
CA ASP A 116 -2.05 -2.21 -20.66
C ASP A 116 -2.24 -1.00 -19.74
N ILE A 117 -1.51 0.09 -20.01
CA ILE A 117 -1.68 1.37 -19.30
C ILE A 117 -3.09 1.91 -19.48
N CYS A 118 -3.58 1.93 -20.72
CA CYS A 118 -4.92 2.40 -21.03
C CYS A 118 -5.99 1.53 -20.37
N LYS A 119 -5.82 0.20 -20.42
CA LYS A 119 -6.73 -0.77 -19.81
C LYS A 119 -6.78 -0.64 -18.29
N TYR A 120 -5.63 -0.54 -17.63
CA TYR A 120 -5.53 -0.43 -16.17
C TYR A 120 -6.23 0.83 -15.65
N TYR A 121 -5.97 1.98 -16.28
CA TYR A 121 -6.59 3.25 -15.90
C TYR A 121 -7.99 3.43 -16.48
N ASN A 122 -8.48 2.48 -17.30
CA ASN A 122 -9.76 2.60 -18.03
C ASN A 122 -9.86 3.91 -18.85
N ILE A 123 -8.73 4.35 -19.40
CA ILE A 123 -8.63 5.54 -20.25
C ILE A 123 -8.58 5.13 -21.71
N SER A 124 -9.12 5.96 -22.59
CA SER A 124 -8.84 5.91 -24.02
C SER A 124 -7.90 7.06 -24.35
N VAL A 125 -6.62 6.75 -24.51
CA VAL A 125 -5.72 7.70 -25.16
C VAL A 125 -6.02 7.59 -26.64
N ASP A 126 -6.91 8.46 -27.14
CA ASP A 126 -7.10 8.58 -28.57
C ASP A 126 -5.75 8.97 -29.18
N LYS A 127 -5.23 8.15 -30.10
CA LYS A 127 -3.98 8.42 -30.82
C LYS A 127 -4.01 9.80 -31.53
N SER A 128 -5.19 10.40 -31.62
CA SER A 128 -5.50 11.71 -32.18
C SER A 128 -5.21 12.91 -31.24
N SER A 129 -5.05 12.71 -29.92
CA SER A 129 -4.57 13.75 -28.98
C SER A 129 -3.16 13.43 -28.49
N PRO A 130 -2.13 13.66 -29.33
CA PRO A 130 -0.74 13.33 -29.01
C PRO A 130 -0.21 14.06 -27.76
N GLU A 131 -0.83 15.17 -27.38
CA GLU A 131 -0.42 15.96 -26.21
C GLU A 131 -0.72 15.25 -24.90
N SER A 132 -1.92 14.69 -24.71
CA SER A 132 -2.27 13.98 -23.46
C SER A 132 -1.52 12.67 -23.32
N ALA A 133 -1.28 11.97 -24.43
CA ALA A 133 -0.45 10.77 -24.47
C ALA A 133 1.01 11.08 -24.07
N LYS A 134 1.56 12.17 -24.63
CA LYS A 134 2.91 12.63 -24.31
C LYS A 134 3.02 13.04 -22.85
N GLU A 135 2.05 13.79 -22.33
CA GLU A 135 2.03 14.24 -20.93
C GLU A 135 1.96 13.05 -19.95
N LEU A 136 1.11 12.05 -20.24
CA LEU A 136 1.05 10.82 -19.46
C LEU A 136 2.36 10.03 -19.53
N GLY A 137 2.92 9.88 -20.72
CA GLY A 137 4.20 9.17 -20.92
C GLY A 137 5.34 9.83 -20.17
N GLU A 138 5.43 11.16 -20.22
CA GLU A 138 6.41 11.93 -19.47
C GLU A 138 6.22 11.80 -17.95
N ALA A 139 4.97 11.70 -17.48
CA ALA A 139 4.67 11.50 -16.06
C ALA A 139 5.01 10.09 -15.55
N LEU A 140 5.01 9.07 -16.43
CA LEU A 140 5.35 7.69 -16.07
C LEU A 140 6.86 7.42 -16.02
N ILE A 141 7.68 8.22 -16.71
CA ILE A 141 9.13 8.07 -16.73
C ILE A 141 9.75 8.68 -15.47
N LEU A 142 10.53 7.86 -14.78
CA LEU A 142 11.23 8.21 -13.53
C LEU A 142 12.75 8.27 -13.75
N SER A 143 13.41 9.25 -13.14
CA SER A 143 14.87 9.26 -13.04
C SER A 143 15.39 8.12 -12.15
N ASN A 144 16.68 7.81 -12.26
CA ASN A 144 17.31 6.78 -11.43
C ASN A 144 17.21 7.09 -9.93
N LYS A 145 17.21 8.38 -9.54
CA LYS A 145 17.02 8.79 -8.14
C LYS A 145 15.61 8.47 -7.67
N ALA A 146 14.60 8.75 -8.49
CA ALA A 146 13.21 8.42 -8.20
C ALA A 146 12.97 6.90 -8.14
N LYS A 147 13.57 6.13 -9.05
CA LYS A 147 13.52 4.65 -9.01
C LYS A 147 14.14 4.09 -7.71
N LYS A 148 15.32 4.59 -7.31
CA LYS A 148 15.99 4.23 -6.05
C LYS A 148 15.09 4.47 -4.84
N PHE A 149 14.49 5.66 -4.75
CA PHE A 149 13.55 5.99 -3.68
C PHE A 149 12.34 5.05 -3.67
N ALA A 150 11.69 4.85 -4.82
CA ALA A 150 10.50 4.02 -4.94
C ALA A 150 10.75 2.58 -4.46
N ILE A 151 11.87 1.97 -4.90
CA ILE A 151 12.26 0.61 -4.51
C ILE A 151 12.62 0.56 -3.01
N ALA A 152 13.45 1.47 -2.52
CA ALA A 152 13.86 1.49 -1.11
C ALA A 152 12.66 1.61 -0.17
N ARG A 153 11.72 2.49 -0.50
CA ARG A 153 10.48 2.67 0.26
C ARG A 153 9.67 1.38 0.36
N GLU A 154 9.53 0.63 -0.73
CA GLU A 154 8.84 -0.67 -0.71
C GLU A 154 9.61 -1.73 0.11
N VAL A 155 10.94 -1.70 0.07
CA VAL A 155 11.78 -2.56 0.92
C VAL A 155 11.55 -2.26 2.40
N PHE A 156 11.49 -0.99 2.80
CA PHE A 156 11.13 -0.60 4.17
C PHE A 156 9.70 -0.98 4.54
N LEU A 157 8.76 -0.89 3.59
CA LEU A 157 7.38 -1.32 3.80
C LEU A 157 7.29 -2.84 4.02
N ALA A 158 8.04 -3.63 3.25
CA ALA A 158 8.13 -5.07 3.38
C ALA A 158 8.78 -5.54 4.70
N LYS A 159 9.65 -4.72 5.31
CA LYS A 159 10.19 -4.98 6.65
C LYS A 159 9.14 -4.80 7.76
N SER A 160 8.14 -3.96 7.56
CA SER A 160 7.15 -3.61 8.59
C SER A 160 6.15 -4.73 8.87
N HIS A 161 5.50 -4.75 10.04
CA HIS A 161 4.50 -5.77 10.39
C HIS A 161 3.08 -5.48 9.89
N HIS A 162 2.95 -4.65 8.84
CA HIS A 162 1.67 -4.08 8.41
C HIS A 162 0.63 -5.11 7.93
N LYS A 163 1.05 -6.31 7.48
CA LYS A 163 0.10 -7.38 7.11
C LYS A 163 -0.56 -8.02 8.35
N PHE A 164 0.05 -7.95 9.53
CA PHE A 164 -0.48 -8.55 10.76
C PHE A 164 -1.25 -7.56 11.65
N MET A 165 -0.96 -6.26 11.54
CA MET A 165 -1.62 -5.23 12.35
C MET A 165 -3.15 -5.17 12.20
N PRO A 166 -3.76 -5.39 11.01
CA PRO A 166 -5.22 -5.45 10.89
C PRO A 166 -5.84 -6.51 11.79
N LEU A 167 -5.19 -7.68 11.90
CA LEU A 167 -5.66 -8.75 12.77
C LEU A 167 -5.61 -8.34 14.24
N LEU A 168 -4.50 -7.72 14.67
CA LEU A 168 -4.34 -7.23 16.03
C LEU A 168 -5.39 -6.16 16.37
N PHE A 169 -5.65 -5.20 15.48
CA PHE A 169 -6.64 -4.16 15.70
C PHE A 169 -8.06 -4.72 15.74
N MET A 170 -8.37 -5.70 14.90
CA MET A 170 -9.66 -6.38 14.89
C MET A 170 -9.92 -7.14 16.21
N PHE A 171 -8.93 -7.89 16.72
CA PHE A 171 -9.05 -8.55 18.02
C PHE A 171 -9.14 -7.55 19.16
N SER A 172 -8.34 -6.48 19.13
CA SER A 172 -8.33 -5.46 20.18
C SER A 172 -9.65 -4.70 20.26
N SER A 173 -10.22 -4.30 19.12
CA SER A 173 -11.53 -3.63 19.08
C SER A 173 -12.66 -4.57 19.51
N GLY A 174 -12.63 -5.82 19.05
CA GLY A 174 -13.60 -6.85 19.45
C GLY A 174 -13.56 -7.13 20.95
N PHE A 175 -12.36 -7.29 21.52
CA PHE A 175 -12.17 -7.52 22.95
C PHE A 175 -12.67 -6.35 23.81
N LEU A 176 -12.36 -5.12 23.42
CA LEU A 176 -12.81 -3.93 24.13
C LEU A 176 -14.34 -3.82 24.10
N THR A 177 -14.96 -3.96 22.93
CA THR A 177 -16.42 -3.93 22.78
C THR A 177 -17.10 -5.05 23.55
N TYR A 178 -16.55 -6.28 23.50
CA TYR A 178 -17.07 -7.41 24.26
C TYR A 178 -17.01 -7.14 25.78
N THR A 179 -15.93 -6.55 26.27
CA THR A 179 -15.75 -6.22 27.69
C THR A 179 -16.82 -5.21 28.13
N VAL A 180 -16.98 -4.11 27.38
CA VAL A 180 -18.03 -3.10 27.65
C VAL A 180 -19.41 -3.76 27.67
N TRP A 181 -19.67 -4.63 26.68
CA TRP A 181 -20.92 -5.34 26.57
C TRP A 181 -21.19 -6.27 27.77
N TYR A 182 -20.21 -7.07 28.19
CA TYR A 182 -20.34 -8.00 29.30
C TYR A 182 -20.78 -7.30 30.60
N TYR A 183 -20.24 -6.10 30.86
CA TYR A 183 -20.63 -5.30 32.02
C TYR A 183 -22.02 -4.65 31.88
N LEU A 184 -22.43 -4.26 30.66
CA LEU A 184 -23.72 -3.63 30.40
C LEU A 184 -24.89 -4.63 30.24
N ASP A 185 -24.63 -5.91 29.92
CA ASP A 185 -25.69 -6.88 29.65
C ASP A 185 -26.53 -7.20 30.91
N LYS A 186 -25.87 -7.42 32.07
CA LYS A 186 -26.56 -7.75 33.33
C LYS A 186 -27.61 -6.71 33.76
N PRO A 187 -27.32 -5.40 33.83
CA PRO A 187 -28.32 -4.40 34.23
C PRO A 187 -29.42 -4.18 33.18
N LEU A 188 -29.20 -4.55 31.92
CA LEU A 188 -30.14 -4.31 30.82
C LEU A 188 -31.06 -5.51 30.52
N LYS A 189 -31.00 -6.59 31.32
CA LYS A 189 -31.78 -7.82 31.07
C LYS A 189 -33.29 -7.60 30.93
N SER A 190 -33.87 -6.72 31.75
CA SER A 190 -35.31 -6.41 31.75
C SER A 190 -35.72 -5.39 30.67
N LYS A 191 -34.76 -4.72 30.01
CA LYS A 191 -35.01 -3.65 29.02
C LYS A 191 -34.56 -4.09 27.63
N ALA A 192 -35.31 -5.00 27.00
CA ALA A 192 -34.94 -5.64 25.74
C ALA A 192 -34.61 -4.66 24.59
N LEU A 193 -35.39 -3.58 24.43
CA LEU A 193 -35.14 -2.57 23.38
C LEU A 193 -33.82 -1.84 23.60
N ILE A 194 -33.58 -1.34 24.82
CA ILE A 194 -32.34 -0.64 25.17
C ILE A 194 -31.14 -1.56 25.02
N ARG A 195 -31.27 -2.82 25.44
CA ARG A 195 -30.23 -3.84 25.27
C ARG A 195 -29.87 -4.03 23.79
N ASN A 196 -30.87 -4.16 22.91
CA ASN A 196 -30.63 -4.30 21.48
C ASN A 196 -29.98 -3.04 20.87
N CYS A 197 -30.41 -1.85 21.26
CA CYS A 197 -29.76 -0.59 20.83
C CYS A 197 -28.29 -0.54 21.26
N VAL A 198 -27.99 -0.93 22.50
CA VAL A 198 -26.60 -1.01 23.01
C VAL A 198 -25.78 -2.04 22.22
N HIS A 199 -26.36 -3.17 21.81
CA HIS A 199 -25.66 -4.15 20.97
C HIS A 199 -25.31 -3.59 19.60
N ILE A 200 -26.28 -2.96 18.92
CA ILE A 200 -26.06 -2.34 17.62
C ILE A 200 -24.98 -1.25 17.74
N PHE A 201 -25.09 -0.40 18.75
CA PHE A 201 -24.11 0.64 19.01
C PHE A 201 -22.72 0.05 19.30
N GLY A 202 -22.62 -1.03 20.07
CA GLY A 202 -21.36 -1.72 20.34
C GLY A 202 -20.70 -2.24 19.07
N ILE A 203 -21.47 -2.84 18.15
CA ILE A 203 -20.95 -3.31 16.85
C ILE A 203 -20.44 -2.12 16.02
N LEU A 204 -21.22 -1.04 15.93
CA LEU A 204 -20.80 0.18 15.21
C LEU A 204 -19.53 0.79 15.82
N LEU A 205 -19.42 0.81 17.14
CA LEU A 205 -18.24 1.28 17.85
C LEU A 205 -17.03 0.38 17.58
N MET A 206 -17.19 -0.94 17.59
CA MET A 206 -16.12 -1.89 17.25
C MET A 206 -15.56 -1.65 15.85
N VAL A 207 -16.45 -1.51 14.85
CA VAL A 207 -16.09 -1.24 13.46
C VAL A 207 -15.38 0.12 13.35
N LYS A 208 -15.93 1.16 13.98
CA LYS A 208 -15.31 2.49 14.00
C LYS A 208 -13.91 2.46 14.60
N LEU A 209 -13.72 1.84 15.76
CA LEU A 209 -12.42 1.74 16.43
C LEU A 209 -11.40 0.99 15.58
N TYR A 210 -11.81 -0.13 14.96
CA TYR A 210 -10.96 -0.86 14.03
C TYR A 210 -10.50 0.01 12.85
N LEU A 211 -11.44 0.71 12.20
CA LEU A 211 -11.14 1.58 11.07
C LEU A 211 -10.22 2.73 11.45
N GLU A 212 -10.47 3.41 12.56
CA GLU A 212 -9.61 4.50 13.05
C GLU A 212 -8.19 4.02 13.36
N MET A 213 -8.04 2.89 14.07
CA MET A 213 -6.73 2.29 14.33
C MET A 213 -6.00 1.97 13.01
N MET A 214 -6.71 1.41 12.03
CA MET A 214 -6.17 1.10 10.70
C MET A 214 -5.72 2.34 9.93
N ILE A 215 -6.52 3.42 9.93
CA ILE A 215 -6.21 4.68 9.25
C ILE A 215 -4.97 5.31 9.88
N VAL A 216 -4.98 5.45 11.21
CA VAL A 216 -3.88 6.08 11.95
C VAL A 216 -2.58 5.30 11.78
N TYR A 217 -2.64 3.97 11.87
CA TYR A 217 -1.48 3.11 11.67
C TYR A 217 -0.92 3.21 10.25
N THR A 218 -1.78 3.09 9.23
CA THR A 218 -1.37 3.13 7.82
C THR A 218 -0.67 4.45 7.50
N ARG A 219 -1.27 5.58 7.86
CA ARG A 219 -0.68 6.91 7.61
C ARG A 219 0.66 7.11 8.34
N ARG A 220 0.78 6.62 9.59
CA ARG A 220 2.05 6.69 10.33
C ARG A 220 3.11 5.82 9.69
N LEU A 221 2.74 4.62 9.25
CA LEU A 221 3.65 3.70 8.58
C LEU A 221 4.15 4.29 7.27
N GLU A 222 3.26 4.84 6.43
CA GLU A 222 3.62 5.45 5.14
C GLU A 222 4.62 6.59 5.32
N ARG A 223 4.36 7.51 6.26
CA ARG A 223 5.32 8.56 6.60
C ARG A 223 6.65 8.00 7.07
N LYS A 224 6.61 6.96 7.92
CA LYS A 224 7.82 6.33 8.44
C LYS A 224 8.64 5.73 7.30
N VAL A 225 8.05 4.93 6.42
CA VAL A 225 8.79 4.30 5.31
C VAL A 225 9.33 5.32 4.32
N ASP A 226 8.60 6.41 4.07
CA ASP A 226 9.06 7.51 3.22
C ASP A 226 10.31 8.17 3.83
N VAL A 227 10.27 8.47 5.12
CA VAL A 227 11.42 9.04 5.85
C VAL A 227 12.60 8.05 5.89
N GLU A 228 12.37 6.76 6.14
CA GLU A 228 13.44 5.76 6.14
C GLU A 228 14.10 5.61 4.76
N ALA A 229 13.33 5.67 3.67
CA ALA A 229 13.89 5.69 2.32
C ALA A 229 14.74 6.95 2.07
N CYS A 230 14.30 8.12 2.55
CA CYS A 230 15.08 9.36 2.44
C CYS A 230 16.38 9.33 3.25
N LYS A 231 16.43 8.60 4.37
CA LYS A 231 17.61 8.49 5.23
C LYS A 231 18.76 7.70 4.60
N MET A 232 18.50 6.93 3.55
CA MET A 232 19.55 6.13 2.92
C MET A 232 20.67 6.99 2.34
N GLU A 233 20.31 8.06 1.62
CA GLU A 233 21.24 9.03 1.04
C GLU A 233 20.47 10.24 0.50
N GLU A 234 21.16 11.38 0.33
CA GLU A 234 20.58 12.60 -0.21
C GLU A 234 19.91 12.40 -1.58
N ASP A 235 20.47 11.53 -2.42
CA ASP A 235 19.92 11.21 -3.73
C ASP A 235 18.54 10.52 -3.65
N TYR A 236 18.31 9.71 -2.62
CA TYR A 236 17.00 9.06 -2.40
C TYR A 236 15.97 10.11 -1.96
N ALA A 237 16.37 11.04 -1.09
CA ALA A 237 15.49 12.11 -0.65
C ALA A 237 15.06 13.02 -1.82
N LYS A 238 16.00 13.42 -2.69
CA LYS A 238 15.70 14.17 -3.92
C LYS A 238 14.84 13.36 -4.89
N GLY A 239 15.16 12.08 -5.06
CA GLY A 239 14.37 11.15 -5.86
C GLY A 239 12.93 11.00 -5.38
N GLY A 240 12.70 11.05 -4.07
CA GLY A 240 11.36 10.96 -3.49
C GLY A 240 10.44 12.12 -3.85
N ILE A 241 10.98 13.34 -4.00
CA ILE A 241 10.21 14.49 -4.47
C ILE A 241 9.73 14.25 -5.90
N GLU A 242 10.65 13.91 -6.80
CA GLU A 242 10.33 13.62 -8.20
C GLU A 242 9.34 12.47 -8.32
N TYR A 243 9.54 11.37 -7.57
CA TYR A 243 8.66 10.22 -7.58
C TYR A 243 7.21 10.62 -7.26
N TYR A 244 6.99 11.39 -6.19
CA TYR A 244 5.64 11.84 -5.85
C TYR A 244 5.08 12.86 -6.82
N ASP A 245 5.90 13.78 -7.36
CA ASP A 245 5.48 14.72 -8.41
C ASP A 245 4.97 13.99 -9.64
N LYS A 246 5.70 12.96 -10.09
CA LYS A 246 5.36 12.12 -11.24
C LYS A 246 4.08 11.31 -10.99
N LEU A 247 3.91 10.73 -9.80
CA LEU A 247 2.66 10.04 -9.43
C LEU A 247 1.45 10.97 -9.36
N ILE A 248 1.60 12.17 -8.76
CA ILE A 248 0.54 13.17 -8.70
C ILE A 248 0.15 13.59 -10.12
N LYS A 249 1.14 13.89 -10.96
CA LYS A 249 0.93 14.29 -12.36
C LYS A 249 0.21 13.19 -13.14
N THR A 250 0.64 11.94 -12.98
CA THR A 250 -0.02 10.77 -13.60
C THR A 250 -1.49 10.71 -13.21
N ARG A 251 -1.82 10.85 -11.92
CA ARG A 251 -3.23 10.83 -11.45
C ARG A 251 -4.04 12.00 -11.99
N GLN A 252 -3.46 13.19 -12.11
CA GLN A 252 -4.13 14.35 -12.71
C GLN A 252 -4.45 14.11 -14.19
N VAL A 253 -3.48 13.63 -14.97
CA VAL A 253 -3.66 13.35 -16.40
C VAL A 253 -4.67 12.21 -16.61
N VAL A 254 -4.58 11.12 -15.84
CA VAL A 254 -5.55 10.02 -15.87
C VAL A 254 -6.95 10.52 -15.54
N SER A 255 -7.11 11.32 -14.48
CA SER A 255 -8.42 11.87 -14.11
C SER A 255 -9.00 12.75 -15.22
N HIS A 256 -8.17 13.55 -15.88
CA HIS A 256 -8.59 14.36 -17.02
C HIS A 256 -9.06 13.48 -18.18
N LEU A 257 -8.32 12.42 -18.51
CA LEU A 257 -8.65 11.45 -19.55
C LEU A 257 -9.90 10.62 -19.25
N GLN A 258 -10.14 10.26 -17.98
CA GLN A 258 -11.34 9.54 -17.55
C GLN A 258 -12.61 10.41 -17.65
N ASN A 259 -12.52 11.70 -17.33
CA ASN A 259 -13.68 12.61 -17.38
C ASN A 259 -14.25 12.80 -18.79
N TYR A 260 -13.47 12.52 -19.84
CA TYR A 260 -13.98 12.47 -21.23
C TYR A 260 -14.83 11.24 -21.51
N LYS A 261 -14.86 10.25 -20.62
CA LYS A 261 -15.67 9.04 -20.73
C LYS A 261 -16.88 9.21 -19.82
N GLU A 262 -18.10 9.18 -20.37
CA GLU A 262 -19.32 9.17 -19.56
C GLU A 262 -19.29 7.96 -18.61
N LEU A 263 -19.20 8.22 -17.31
CA LEU A 263 -19.17 7.19 -16.26
C LEU A 263 -20.59 6.71 -15.95
N SER A 264 -20.76 5.40 -15.84
CA SER A 264 -22.04 4.81 -15.43
C SER A 264 -22.33 5.05 -13.94
N ILE A 265 -23.60 4.91 -13.53
CA ILE A 265 -24.01 5.02 -12.11
C ILE A 265 -23.24 4.01 -11.22
N ILE A 266 -22.92 2.83 -11.75
CA ILE A 266 -22.14 1.81 -11.04
C ILE A 266 -20.72 2.31 -10.79
N ASP A 267 -20.11 2.99 -11.76
CA ASP A 267 -18.76 3.56 -11.62
C ASP A 267 -18.74 4.68 -10.57
N GLN A 268 -19.81 5.48 -10.48
CA GLN A 268 -19.96 6.50 -9.44
C GLN A 268 -20.06 5.88 -8.03
N MET A 269 -20.81 4.79 -7.86
CA MET A 269 -20.89 4.08 -6.58
C MET A 269 -19.56 3.44 -6.19
N LEU A 270 -18.87 2.79 -7.14
CA LEU A 270 -17.53 2.22 -6.93
C LEU A 270 -16.51 3.32 -6.59
N SER A 271 -16.63 4.50 -7.19
CA SER A 271 -15.77 5.65 -6.88
C SER A 271 -15.91 6.07 -5.40
N THR A 272 -17.13 6.03 -4.84
CA THR A 272 -17.39 6.36 -3.43
C THR A 272 -16.79 5.31 -2.49
N ILE A 273 -16.91 4.02 -2.82
CA ILE A 273 -16.28 2.96 -2.02
C ILE A 273 -14.74 3.07 -2.10
N SER A 274 -14.22 3.38 -3.28
CA SER A 274 -12.78 3.57 -3.48
C SER A 274 -12.27 4.82 -2.75
N SER A 275 -13.08 5.88 -2.57
CA SER A 275 -12.69 7.07 -1.82
C SER A 275 -12.54 6.78 -0.33
N PHE A 276 -13.38 5.89 0.22
CA PHE A 276 -13.20 5.35 1.56
C PHE A 276 -11.93 4.50 1.70
N SER A 277 -11.61 3.67 0.70
CA SER A 277 -10.33 2.95 0.71
C SER A 277 -9.14 3.91 0.65
N ARG A 278 -9.22 4.96 -0.21
CA ARG A 278 -8.20 6.00 -0.37
C ARG A 278 -8.00 6.83 0.89
N SER A 279 -9.05 7.12 1.66
CA SER A 279 -8.94 7.91 2.89
C SER A 279 -8.11 7.21 3.98
N ARG A 280 -7.90 5.89 3.87
CA ARG A 280 -7.00 5.14 4.78
C ARG A 280 -5.53 5.47 4.56
N HIS A 281 -5.17 5.79 3.33
CA HIS A 281 -3.81 6.11 2.95
C HIS A 281 -3.55 7.61 3.10
N LEU A 282 -2.29 7.97 3.25
CA LEU A 282 -1.85 9.36 3.17
C LEU A 282 -1.96 9.84 1.72
N THR A 283 -2.42 11.07 1.51
CA THR A 283 -2.52 11.62 0.15
C THR A 283 -1.12 11.78 -0.44
N LEU A 284 -0.98 11.72 -1.77
CA LEU A 284 0.33 11.86 -2.39
C LEU A 284 0.95 13.24 -2.09
N GLU A 285 0.15 14.29 -1.96
CA GLU A 285 0.64 15.62 -1.57
C GLU A 285 1.22 15.62 -0.15
N ASP A 286 0.56 14.96 0.81
CA ASP A 286 1.06 14.84 2.18
C ASP A 286 2.36 14.02 2.25
N ARG A 287 2.48 13.00 1.39
CA ARG A 287 3.69 12.16 1.27
C ARG A 287 4.85 12.94 0.66
N ARG A 288 4.60 13.65 -0.44
CA ARG A 288 5.52 14.62 -1.05
C ARG A 288 6.01 15.62 -0.02
N LYS A 289 5.09 16.26 0.72
CA LYS A 289 5.42 17.21 1.79
C LYS A 289 6.26 16.58 2.90
N THR A 290 6.04 15.31 3.23
CA THR A 290 6.86 14.58 4.21
C THR A 290 8.32 14.48 3.74
N VAL A 291 8.53 14.17 2.46
CA VAL A 291 9.87 14.11 1.85
C VAL A 291 10.49 15.51 1.75
N GLU A 292 9.75 16.52 1.30
CA GLU A 292 10.23 17.90 1.21
C GLU A 292 10.69 18.44 2.56
N ASN A 293 9.90 18.23 3.62
CA ASN A 293 10.26 18.62 4.98
C ASN A 293 11.55 17.93 5.45
N TYR A 294 11.80 16.69 5.01
CA TYR A 294 13.04 15.99 5.34
C TYR A 294 14.25 16.60 4.61
N VAL A 295 14.12 16.89 3.32
CA VAL A 295 15.17 17.54 2.52
C VAL A 295 15.51 18.95 3.05
N GLN A 296 14.49 19.72 3.45
CA GLN A 296 14.68 21.03 4.07
C GLN A 296 15.50 20.94 5.36
N LYS A 297 15.16 20.00 6.25
CA LYS A 297 15.91 19.75 7.49
C LYS A 297 17.37 19.38 7.22
N LEU A 298 17.64 18.50 6.27
CA LEU A 298 19.01 18.16 5.88
C LEU A 298 19.80 19.40 5.41
N THR A 299 19.15 20.29 4.67
CA THR A 299 19.77 21.52 4.17
C THR A 299 20.07 22.51 5.30
N GLU A 300 19.18 22.60 6.30
CA GLU A 300 19.37 23.43 7.50
C GLU A 300 20.52 22.90 8.37
N ASP A 301 20.58 21.59 8.61
CA ASP A 301 21.63 20.94 9.39
C ASP A 301 23.03 21.07 8.74
N GLN A 302 23.10 21.03 7.41
CA GLN A 302 24.34 21.27 6.68
C GLN A 302 24.82 22.74 6.80
N LYS A 303 23.90 23.70 6.83
CA LYS A 303 24.24 25.12 7.00
C LYS A 303 24.72 25.44 8.41
N SER A 304 24.13 24.82 9.44
CA SER A 304 24.55 25.01 10.84
C SER A 304 25.90 24.36 11.16
N THR A 305 26.26 23.26 10.48
CA THR A 305 27.57 22.61 10.64
C THR A 305 28.72 23.39 9.97
N ASN A 306 28.41 24.20 8.95
CA ASN A 306 29.37 24.99 8.18
C ASN A 306 29.50 26.46 8.65
N SER A 307 28.77 26.87 9.68
CA SER A 307 28.83 28.22 10.29
C SER A 307 29.57 28.17 11.62
#